data_AF-A0A6V8D0G7-F1
#
_entry.id   AF-A0A6V8D0G7-F1
#
_cell.length_a   1.000
_cell.length_b   1.000
_cell.length_c   1.000
_cell.angle_alpha   90.00
_cell.angle_beta   90.00
_cell.angle_gamma   90.00
#
_symmetry.space_group_name_H-M   'P 1'
#
loop_
_entity.id
_entity.type
_entity.pdbx_description
1 polymer ?
#
loop_
_entity_poly.entity_id
_entity_poly.type
_entity_poly.pdbx_seq_one_letter_code
_entity_poly.pdbx_strand_id
1 'polypeptide(L)'
;MRYAISRVNEYDIQAKLTWMVDSLIDGKPQVKQQDSTPEKSSDKKLIRALRKHLLGGKSKQSHLNALGDLPSICQPVSELDAYLDEISASNSVIVDEKYDHGIEKMSSVLERVGLGLAPLDEELAEIAHRAMAGHMYRMESCLAMLANMAGNVMRSRLHLSRALQSATLIDDRNAEMLATNQLGMLALVRKRWDRAAVLFETADRQAQSINNQRLTYLVCAGMARFLNDEENTAVKHLSAAQSIVANDSLQAAKDLFGLGKSMLAMDEAGLAIEVLDEAMECAIETKDEQLTEQLAEYLVLANNALTESETQQYLGLRKYLDDINSIESDTSEEFEEKITEIEQQAEAMSKPLESVVEQWTPVSEVLPPTDKFTVLRREVDDDGRTLIIGQHSELGVVGFWLPEGEFNASSGQNITIEETQVKVVSPPASLQTKHSISALIALKDTGKISFSADIEL
;
A
#
# COMPACT_ATOMS: atom_id res chain seq x y z
N MET A 1 2.03 -36.73 -1.99
CA MET A 1 2.99 -36.09 -2.92
C MET A 1 2.46 -35.95 -4.37
N ARG A 2 1.20 -35.53 -4.56
CA ARG A 2 0.67 -35.03 -5.85
C ARG A 2 -0.08 -33.70 -5.69
N TYR A 3 -0.12 -33.15 -4.47
CA TYR A 3 -0.90 -31.98 -4.11
C TYR A 3 -0.12 -30.65 -4.20
N ALA A 4 1.21 -30.70 -4.39
CA ALA A 4 2.06 -29.50 -4.43
C ALA A 4 2.37 -28.98 -5.84
N ILE A 5 1.98 -29.70 -6.91
CA ILE A 5 2.38 -29.37 -8.30
C ILE A 5 1.29 -28.57 -9.04
N SER A 6 0.11 -28.35 -8.44
CA SER A 6 -1.02 -27.65 -9.07
C SER A 6 -1.06 -26.14 -8.81
N ARG A 7 -0.20 -25.62 -7.92
CA ARG A 7 -0.31 -24.26 -7.35
C ARG A 7 0.66 -23.25 -7.97
N VAL A 8 1.09 -23.46 -9.21
CA VAL A 8 2.01 -22.55 -9.93
C VAL A 8 1.41 -21.16 -10.18
N ASN A 9 0.09 -20.99 -9.93
CA ASN A 9 -0.61 -19.69 -9.96
C ASN A 9 -1.16 -19.25 -8.59
N GLU A 10 -0.80 -19.90 -7.48
CA GLU A 10 -1.48 -19.74 -6.17
C GLU A 10 -0.56 -19.18 -5.07
N TYR A 11 0.51 -18.47 -5.44
CA TYR A 11 1.27 -17.59 -4.53
C TYR A 11 1.29 -16.16 -5.07
N ASP A 12 0.15 -15.71 -5.59
CA ASP A 12 -0.03 -14.32 -6.01
C ASP A 12 -0.38 -13.43 -4.81
N ILE A 13 0.54 -13.42 -3.83
CA ILE A 13 0.63 -12.42 -2.76
C ILE A 13 0.97 -11.03 -3.36
N GLN A 14 1.17 -10.95 -4.69
CA GLN A 14 1.85 -9.87 -5.39
C GLN A 14 0.92 -8.70 -5.73
N ALA A 15 -0.35 -8.76 -5.35
CA ALA A 15 -1.31 -7.69 -5.56
C ALA A 15 -1.25 -6.58 -4.48
N LYS A 16 -0.28 -5.67 -4.70
CA LYS A 16 -0.35 -4.20 -4.58
C LYS A 16 -0.33 -3.57 -3.18
N LEU A 17 0.28 -2.38 -3.11
CA LEU A 17 -0.24 -1.26 -2.32
C LEU A 17 -1.65 -0.89 -2.84
N THR A 18 -2.62 -1.80 -2.67
CA THR A 18 -3.98 -1.72 -3.24
C THR A 18 -4.61 -0.40 -2.81
N TRP A 19 -4.41 0.00 -1.55
CA TRP A 19 -4.84 1.30 -1.01
C TRP A 19 -4.22 2.55 -1.68
N MET A 20 -3.01 2.46 -2.27
CA MET A 20 -2.41 3.56 -3.05
C MET A 20 -2.74 3.49 -4.53
N VAL A 21 -2.83 2.27 -5.04
CA VAL A 21 -3.17 1.95 -6.42
C VAL A 21 -4.63 2.31 -6.73
N ASP A 22 -5.58 2.02 -5.84
CA ASP A 22 -7.00 2.40 -6.02
C ASP A 22 -7.14 3.92 -6.15
N SER A 23 -6.27 4.70 -5.49
CA SER A 23 -6.21 6.16 -5.66
C SER A 23 -5.68 6.62 -7.01
N LEU A 24 -4.80 5.82 -7.64
CA LEU A 24 -4.32 6.06 -9.00
C LEU A 24 -5.36 5.64 -10.04
N ILE A 25 -6.12 4.57 -9.80
CA ILE A 25 -7.16 4.02 -10.70
C ILE A 25 -8.43 4.88 -10.65
N ASP A 26 -8.97 5.15 -9.46
CA ASP A 26 -10.16 5.99 -9.28
C ASP A 26 -9.88 7.45 -9.66
N GLY A 27 -8.62 7.86 -9.59
CA GLY A 27 -8.14 9.16 -10.07
C GLY A 27 -7.90 9.24 -11.59
N LYS A 28 -8.07 8.15 -12.38
CA LYS A 28 -7.82 8.18 -13.83
C LYS A 28 -8.69 9.24 -14.52
N PRO A 29 -8.13 10.01 -15.48
CA PRO A 29 -8.83 11.14 -16.05
C PRO A 29 -9.96 10.64 -16.96
N GLN A 30 -11.19 10.68 -16.48
CA GLN A 30 -12.33 10.46 -17.35
C GLN A 30 -12.64 11.73 -18.13
N VAL A 31 -12.67 11.63 -19.46
CA VAL A 31 -13.22 12.69 -20.35
C VAL A 31 -14.73 12.89 -20.11
N LYS A 32 -15.35 12.10 -19.21
CA LYS A 32 -16.78 12.15 -18.93
C LYS A 32 -17.20 13.55 -18.53
N GLN A 33 -18.31 13.95 -19.14
CA GLN A 33 -18.98 15.21 -18.86
C GLN A 33 -19.45 15.18 -17.41
N GLN A 34 -18.74 15.85 -16.49
CA GLN A 34 -19.34 16.26 -15.22
C GLN A 34 -20.68 16.93 -15.52
N ASP A 35 -21.72 16.42 -14.87
CA ASP A 35 -23.10 16.89 -14.97
C ASP A 35 -23.18 18.40 -14.84
N SER A 36 -24.08 18.97 -15.63
CA SER A 36 -24.32 20.39 -15.78
C SER A 36 -24.90 20.99 -14.50
N THR A 37 -24.06 21.29 -13.50
CA THR A 37 -24.43 22.31 -12.53
C THR A 37 -24.35 23.68 -13.23
N PRO A 38 -25.36 24.56 -13.10
CA PRO A 38 -25.29 25.89 -13.72
C PRO A 38 -24.13 26.69 -13.12
N GLU A 39 -23.02 26.81 -13.86
CA GLU A 39 -21.80 27.48 -13.40
C GLU A 39 -21.94 29.01 -13.42
N LYS A 40 -21.54 29.65 -12.30
CA LYS A 40 -21.75 31.07 -12.03
C LYS A 40 -20.57 32.01 -12.40
N SER A 41 -19.36 31.53 -12.74
CA SER A 41 -18.20 32.38 -13.10
C SER A 41 -17.50 32.00 -14.40
N SER A 42 -16.83 32.96 -15.04
CA SER A 42 -16.01 32.79 -16.26
C SER A 42 -14.86 31.81 -16.08
N ASP A 43 -14.21 31.83 -14.92
CA ASP A 43 -12.89 31.22 -14.73
C ASP A 43 -13.02 29.70 -14.57
N LYS A 44 -14.12 29.22 -13.97
CA LYS A 44 -14.45 27.78 -13.94
C LYS A 44 -14.55 27.18 -15.35
N LYS A 45 -15.11 27.94 -16.30
CA LYS A 45 -15.22 27.51 -17.71
C LYS A 45 -13.85 27.47 -18.39
N LEU A 46 -12.96 28.38 -18.05
CA LEU A 46 -11.58 28.41 -18.54
C LEU A 46 -10.75 27.27 -17.95
N ILE A 47 -10.84 27.02 -16.64
CA ILE A 47 -10.22 25.86 -15.97
C ILE A 47 -10.67 24.56 -16.63
N ARG A 48 -11.99 24.36 -16.81
CA ARG A 48 -12.52 23.14 -17.46
C ARG A 48 -12.06 23.01 -18.91
N ALA A 49 -11.98 24.11 -19.65
CA ALA A 49 -11.49 24.11 -21.02
C ALA A 49 -9.99 23.76 -21.11
N LEU A 50 -9.18 24.29 -20.19
CA LEU A 50 -7.75 23.99 -20.11
C LEU A 50 -7.53 22.54 -19.69
N ARG A 51 -8.17 22.05 -18.61
CA ARG A 51 -8.15 20.63 -18.20
C ARG A 51 -8.50 19.71 -19.36
N LYS A 52 -9.61 19.99 -20.06
CA LYS A 52 -10.04 19.18 -21.19
C LYS A 52 -9.01 19.18 -22.32
N HIS A 53 -8.33 20.30 -22.56
CA HIS A 53 -7.27 20.39 -23.56
C HIS A 53 -6.04 19.56 -23.17
N LEU A 54 -5.58 19.66 -21.92
CA LEU A 54 -4.44 18.90 -21.39
C LEU A 54 -4.67 17.39 -21.44
N LEU A 55 -5.94 16.96 -21.32
CA LEU A 55 -6.37 15.57 -21.50
C LEU A 55 -6.55 15.15 -22.97
N GLY A 56 -6.12 15.96 -23.95
CA GLY A 56 -6.24 15.67 -25.39
C GLY A 56 -7.65 15.88 -25.97
N GLY A 57 -8.58 16.44 -25.20
CA GLY A 57 -9.95 16.70 -25.61
C GLY A 57 -10.13 18.01 -26.40
N LYS A 58 -11.20 18.07 -27.21
CA LYS A 58 -11.56 19.29 -27.96
C LYS A 58 -12.26 20.32 -27.07
N SER A 59 -11.64 21.49 -26.90
CA SER A 59 -12.19 22.64 -26.17
C SER A 59 -12.72 23.71 -27.11
N LYS A 60 -13.65 24.56 -26.64
CA LYS A 60 -14.22 25.65 -27.44
C LYS A 60 -13.14 26.68 -27.79
N GLN A 61 -13.05 27.08 -29.06
CA GLN A 61 -12.04 28.04 -29.52
C GLN A 61 -12.10 29.38 -28.77
N SER A 62 -13.30 29.86 -28.42
CA SER A 62 -13.47 31.09 -27.63
C SER A 62 -12.83 31.01 -26.25
N HIS A 63 -12.83 29.83 -25.61
CA HIS A 63 -12.19 29.63 -24.31
C HIS A 63 -10.68 29.51 -24.46
N LEU A 64 -10.19 28.83 -25.51
CA LEU A 64 -8.74 28.75 -25.80
C LEU A 64 -8.16 30.13 -26.10
N ASN A 65 -8.88 30.96 -26.86
CA ASN A 65 -8.45 32.34 -27.12
C ASN A 65 -8.38 33.17 -25.83
N ALA A 66 -9.30 32.94 -24.88
CA ALA A 66 -9.30 33.61 -23.58
C ALA A 66 -8.20 33.10 -22.63
N LEU A 67 -7.75 31.85 -22.82
CA LEU A 67 -6.64 31.25 -22.06
C LEU A 67 -5.26 31.70 -22.54
N GLY A 68 -5.16 32.39 -23.68
CA GLY A 68 -3.89 32.84 -24.25
C GLY A 68 -2.90 31.67 -24.44
N ASP A 69 -1.70 31.83 -23.89
CA ASP A 69 -0.62 30.85 -24.03
C ASP A 69 -0.69 29.69 -23.01
N LEU A 70 -1.60 29.75 -22.02
CA LEU A 70 -1.74 28.71 -20.98
C LEU A 70 -1.86 27.28 -21.52
N PRO A 71 -2.59 26.98 -22.62
CA PRO A 71 -2.63 25.63 -23.18
C PRO A 71 -1.24 25.12 -23.53
N SER A 72 -0.39 25.96 -24.11
CA SER A 72 0.99 25.58 -24.46
C SER A 72 1.92 25.53 -23.25
N ILE A 73 1.78 26.47 -22.32
CA ILE A 73 2.60 26.54 -21.09
C ILE A 73 2.33 25.33 -20.19
N CYS A 74 1.07 24.94 -20.02
CA CYS A 74 0.68 23.84 -19.15
C CYS A 74 0.76 22.47 -19.83
N GLN A 75 0.91 22.40 -21.17
CA GLN A 75 0.96 21.14 -21.92
C GLN A 75 1.97 20.11 -21.37
N PRO A 76 3.18 20.48 -20.89
CA PRO A 76 4.14 19.51 -20.36
C PRO A 76 3.58 18.62 -19.24
N VAL A 77 2.51 19.05 -18.54
CA VAL A 77 1.89 18.26 -17.48
C VAL A 77 1.34 16.91 -17.95
N SER A 78 0.97 16.79 -19.23
CA SER A 78 0.49 15.53 -19.81
C SER A 78 1.58 14.45 -19.86
N GLU A 79 2.86 14.84 -19.79
CA GLU A 79 3.97 13.89 -19.75
C GLU A 79 4.04 13.09 -18.44
N LEU A 80 3.40 13.60 -17.37
CA LEU A 80 3.26 12.88 -16.10
C LEU A 80 2.28 11.73 -16.26
N ASP A 81 1.13 11.96 -16.88
CA ASP A 81 0.15 10.90 -17.16
C ASP A 81 0.75 9.82 -18.07
N ALA A 82 1.50 10.21 -19.11
CA ALA A 82 2.18 9.26 -19.97
C ALA A 82 3.19 8.38 -19.21
N TYR A 83 3.84 8.93 -18.18
CA TYR A 83 4.74 8.15 -17.33
C TYR A 83 3.96 7.21 -16.39
N LEU A 84 2.85 7.67 -15.84
CA LEU A 84 1.96 6.83 -15.04
C LEU A 84 1.39 5.67 -15.87
N ASP A 85 1.05 5.90 -17.14
CA ASP A 85 0.60 4.85 -18.05
C ASP A 85 1.70 3.81 -18.32
N GLU A 86 2.96 4.24 -18.43
CA GLU A 86 4.12 3.34 -18.58
C GLU A 86 4.32 2.45 -17.35
N ILE A 87 4.24 3.04 -16.15
CA ILE A 87 4.29 2.29 -14.89
C ILE A 87 3.11 1.31 -14.83
N SER A 88 1.91 1.76 -15.18
CA SER A 88 0.68 0.94 -15.18
C SER A 88 0.71 -0.24 -16.14
N ALA A 89 1.43 -0.10 -17.26
CA ALA A 89 1.55 -1.15 -18.26
C ALA A 89 2.65 -2.17 -17.92
N SER A 90 3.45 -1.93 -16.88
CA SER A 90 4.56 -2.79 -16.48
C SER A 90 4.08 -3.81 -15.46
N ASN A 91 4.28 -5.11 -15.73
CA ASN A 91 3.90 -6.17 -14.79
C ASN A 91 4.70 -6.11 -13.47
N SER A 92 5.97 -5.72 -13.55
CA SER A 92 6.87 -5.57 -12.40
C SER A 92 7.84 -4.43 -12.64
N VAL A 93 8.19 -3.68 -11.60
CA VAL A 93 9.13 -2.57 -11.70
C VAL A 93 10.22 -2.64 -10.64
N ILE A 94 11.40 -2.14 -10.99
CA ILE A 94 12.46 -1.80 -10.04
C ILE A 94 12.08 -0.46 -9.42
N VAL A 95 11.76 -0.48 -8.12
CA VAL A 95 11.12 0.65 -7.43
C VAL A 95 11.99 1.89 -7.40
N ASP A 96 13.27 1.76 -7.04
CA ASP A 96 14.19 2.90 -6.92
C ASP A 96 14.39 3.61 -8.26
N GLU A 97 14.55 2.84 -9.35
CA GLU A 97 14.70 3.39 -10.70
C GLU A 97 13.45 4.19 -11.13
N LYS A 98 12.26 3.65 -10.89
CA LYS A 98 11.00 4.34 -11.22
C LYS A 98 10.76 5.55 -10.32
N TYR A 99 11.18 5.51 -9.07
CA TYR A 99 11.08 6.66 -8.18
C TYR A 99 11.96 7.81 -8.68
N ASP A 100 13.24 7.56 -8.93
CA ASP A 100 14.20 8.57 -9.34
C ASP A 100 13.83 9.17 -10.71
N HIS A 101 13.48 8.33 -11.68
CA HIS A 101 13.01 8.82 -12.98
C HIS A 101 11.73 9.65 -12.86
N GLY A 102 10.82 9.25 -11.97
CA GLY A 102 9.60 10.02 -11.69
C GLY A 102 9.88 11.40 -11.10
N ILE A 103 10.85 11.51 -10.18
CA ILE A 103 11.29 12.79 -9.61
C ILE A 103 11.89 13.69 -10.68
N GLU A 104 12.77 13.16 -11.54
CA GLU A 104 13.35 13.90 -12.66
C GLU A 104 12.27 14.44 -13.61
N LYS A 105 11.30 13.59 -13.97
CA LYS A 105 10.18 13.95 -14.85
C LYS A 105 9.33 15.06 -14.24
N MET A 106 8.96 14.90 -12.96
CA MET A 106 8.19 15.91 -12.22
C MET A 106 8.94 17.24 -12.14
N SER A 107 10.23 17.21 -11.81
CA SER A 107 11.07 18.41 -11.72
C SER A 107 11.14 19.14 -13.06
N SER A 108 11.40 18.41 -14.15
CA SER A 108 11.47 18.98 -15.51
C SER A 108 10.14 19.60 -15.97
N VAL A 109 9.01 18.96 -15.66
CA VAL A 109 7.67 19.51 -15.96
C VAL A 109 7.43 20.79 -15.16
N LEU A 110 7.66 20.77 -13.84
CA LEU A 110 7.45 21.93 -12.98
C LEU A 110 8.34 23.11 -13.36
N GLU A 111 9.60 22.86 -13.74
CA GLU A 111 10.53 23.90 -14.20
C GLU A 111 10.03 24.55 -15.49
N ARG A 112 9.68 23.76 -16.52
CA ARG A 112 9.21 24.27 -17.81
C ARG A 112 7.91 25.06 -17.68
N VAL A 113 6.95 24.53 -16.92
CA VAL A 113 5.70 25.22 -16.62
C VAL A 113 5.98 26.50 -15.84
N GLY A 114 6.81 26.45 -14.79
CA GLY A 114 7.15 27.60 -13.96
C GLY A 114 7.82 28.74 -14.75
N LEU A 115 8.74 28.40 -15.67
CA LEU A 115 9.35 29.37 -16.58
C LEU A 115 8.34 30.00 -17.53
N GLY A 116 7.44 29.18 -18.10
CA GLY A 116 6.37 29.68 -18.97
C GLY A 116 5.36 30.54 -18.22
N LEU A 117 5.16 30.28 -16.92
CA LEU A 117 4.27 31.06 -16.08
C LEU A 117 4.91 32.37 -15.56
N ALA A 118 6.22 32.58 -15.69
CA ALA A 118 6.89 33.76 -15.14
C ALA A 118 7.11 34.85 -16.22
N PRO A 119 6.62 36.09 -16.06
CA PRO A 119 5.70 36.58 -15.02
C PRO A 119 4.22 36.41 -15.42
N LEU A 120 3.39 35.98 -14.48
CA LEU A 120 1.94 35.93 -14.66
C LEU A 120 1.21 36.84 -13.68
N ASP A 121 -0.01 37.22 -14.07
CA ASP A 121 -1.00 37.74 -13.13
C ASP A 121 -1.62 36.61 -12.29
N GLU A 122 -2.23 37.00 -11.16
CA GLU A 122 -2.80 36.08 -10.18
C GLU A 122 -3.93 35.20 -10.77
N GLU A 123 -4.73 35.77 -11.67
CA GLU A 123 -5.91 35.11 -12.26
C GLU A 123 -5.52 33.96 -13.19
N LEU A 124 -4.58 34.19 -14.11
CA LEU A 124 -4.09 33.15 -15.00
C LEU A 124 -3.30 32.08 -14.24
N ALA A 125 -2.63 32.45 -13.14
CA ALA A 125 -1.88 31.51 -12.31
C ALA A 125 -2.85 30.56 -11.58
N GLU A 126 -3.96 31.08 -11.04
CA GLU A 126 -5.01 30.24 -10.45
C GLU A 126 -5.57 29.25 -11.49
N ILE A 127 -5.90 29.73 -12.70
CA ILE A 127 -6.44 28.88 -13.78
C ILE A 127 -5.45 27.76 -14.13
N ALA A 128 -4.17 28.09 -14.30
CA ALA A 128 -3.12 27.15 -14.62
C ALA A 128 -2.96 26.07 -13.53
N HIS A 129 -2.75 26.48 -12.28
CA HIS A 129 -2.53 25.56 -11.17
C HIS A 129 -3.74 24.64 -10.95
N ARG A 130 -4.96 25.16 -11.00
CA ARG A 130 -6.17 24.35 -10.86
C ARG A 130 -6.37 23.42 -12.06
N ALA A 131 -5.93 23.78 -13.25
CA ALA A 131 -6.02 22.89 -14.40
C ALA A 131 -5.02 21.73 -14.31
N MET A 132 -3.82 21.96 -13.79
CA MET A 132 -2.77 20.94 -13.67
C MET A 132 -2.92 20.05 -12.43
N ALA A 133 -3.63 20.51 -11.40
CA ALA A 133 -3.64 19.86 -10.09
C ALA A 133 -4.09 18.38 -10.09
N GLY A 134 -4.95 17.95 -11.01
CA GLY A 134 -5.30 16.52 -11.14
C GLY A 134 -4.13 15.64 -11.59
N HIS A 135 -3.30 16.14 -12.50
CA HIS A 135 -2.08 15.46 -12.93
C HIS A 135 -1.04 15.41 -11.80
N MET A 136 -0.89 16.54 -11.09
CA MET A 136 0.00 16.65 -9.94
C MET A 136 -0.39 15.68 -8.83
N TYR A 137 -1.68 15.62 -8.48
CA TYR A 137 -2.22 14.69 -7.49
C TYR A 137 -1.80 13.25 -7.79
N ARG A 138 -2.08 12.76 -9.00
CA ARG A 138 -1.76 11.37 -9.36
C ARG A 138 -0.26 11.09 -9.32
N MET A 139 0.53 11.99 -9.87
CA MET A 139 1.98 11.81 -9.90
C MET A 139 2.57 11.83 -8.48
N GLU A 140 2.15 12.76 -7.63
CA GLU A 140 2.55 12.81 -6.23
C GLU A 140 2.08 11.55 -5.46
N SER A 141 0.87 11.04 -5.70
CA SER A 141 0.41 9.77 -5.11
C SER A 141 1.26 8.57 -5.57
N CYS A 142 1.65 8.51 -6.85
CA CYS A 142 2.54 7.47 -7.37
C CYS A 142 3.95 7.57 -6.77
N LEU A 143 4.52 8.78 -6.70
CA LEU A 143 5.81 9.00 -6.03
C LEU A 143 5.75 8.68 -4.55
N ALA A 144 4.62 8.94 -3.88
CA ALA A 144 4.43 8.54 -2.49
C ALA A 144 4.47 7.02 -2.33
N MET A 145 3.84 6.29 -3.27
CA MET A 145 3.80 4.84 -3.30
C MET A 145 5.21 4.28 -3.47
N LEU A 146 5.91 4.72 -4.52
CA LEU A 146 7.28 4.30 -4.81
C LEU A 146 8.25 4.67 -3.67
N ALA A 147 8.13 5.87 -3.09
CA ALA A 147 8.93 6.26 -1.94
C ALA A 147 8.67 5.37 -0.72
N ASN A 148 7.43 4.95 -0.49
CA ASN A 148 7.09 4.05 0.61
C ASN A 148 7.69 2.65 0.37
N MET A 149 7.62 2.15 -0.86
CA MET A 149 8.20 0.86 -1.28
C MET A 149 9.72 0.85 -1.23
N ALA A 150 10.35 2.01 -1.38
CA ALA A 150 11.78 2.22 -1.16
C ALA A 150 12.13 2.37 0.35
N GLY A 151 11.19 2.13 1.27
CA GLY A 151 11.38 2.28 2.71
C GLY A 151 11.48 3.75 3.18
N ASN A 152 11.17 4.72 2.32
CA ASN A 152 11.30 6.14 2.62
C ASN A 152 9.96 6.78 3.02
N VAL A 153 9.48 6.40 4.22
CA VAL A 153 8.21 6.86 4.79
C VAL A 153 8.11 8.40 4.87
N MET A 154 9.23 9.09 5.11
CA MET A 154 9.24 10.56 5.20
C MET A 154 9.04 11.23 3.84
N ARG A 155 9.68 10.72 2.78
CA ARG A 155 9.41 11.17 1.39
C ARG A 155 7.98 10.82 0.99
N SER A 156 7.50 9.61 1.30
CA SER A 156 6.12 9.23 1.04
C SER A 156 5.12 10.20 1.67
N ARG A 157 5.30 10.54 2.95
CA ARG A 157 4.46 11.53 3.65
C ARG A 157 4.51 12.92 2.99
N LEU A 158 5.68 13.36 2.51
CA LEU A 158 5.81 14.64 1.82
C LEU A 158 5.01 14.65 0.52
N HIS A 159 5.18 13.60 -0.30
CA HIS A 159 4.44 13.42 -1.54
C HIS A 159 2.92 13.36 -1.31
N LEU A 160 2.44 12.59 -0.34
CA LEU A 160 1.01 12.57 0.02
C LEU A 160 0.48 13.91 0.50
N SER A 161 1.30 14.70 1.20
CA SER A 161 0.91 16.06 1.61
C SER A 161 0.71 16.98 0.41
N ARG A 162 1.56 16.86 -0.62
CA ARG A 162 1.43 17.58 -1.89
C ARG A 162 0.29 17.06 -2.75
N ALA A 163 0.04 15.75 -2.73
CA ALA A 163 -1.11 15.12 -3.36
C ALA A 163 -2.42 15.66 -2.76
N LEU A 164 -2.55 15.66 -1.44
CA LEU A 164 -3.71 16.23 -0.74
C LEU A 164 -3.89 17.72 -1.09
N GLN A 165 -2.81 18.51 -1.06
CA GLN A 165 -2.87 19.92 -1.48
C GLN A 165 -3.41 20.05 -2.92
N SER A 166 -2.93 19.24 -3.84
CA SER A 166 -3.39 19.24 -5.24
C SER A 166 -4.85 18.82 -5.37
N ALA A 167 -5.30 17.81 -4.61
CA ALA A 167 -6.69 17.38 -4.59
C ALA A 167 -7.65 18.51 -4.15
N THR A 168 -7.27 19.30 -3.15
CA THR A 168 -8.09 20.45 -2.69
C THR A 168 -8.24 21.56 -3.74
N LEU A 169 -7.31 21.69 -4.69
CA LEU A 169 -7.41 22.67 -5.78
C LEU A 169 -8.44 22.27 -6.85
N ILE A 170 -8.72 20.98 -6.97
CA ILE A 170 -9.66 20.43 -7.95
C ILE A 170 -11.05 20.13 -7.38
N ASP A 171 -11.27 20.31 -6.07
CA ASP A 171 -12.52 19.98 -5.34
C ASP A 171 -12.96 18.53 -5.60
N ASP A 172 -11.96 17.63 -5.68
CA ASP A 172 -12.16 16.20 -5.86
C ASP A 172 -12.15 15.52 -4.49
N ARG A 173 -13.35 15.39 -3.92
CA ARG A 173 -13.54 14.83 -2.59
C ARG A 173 -13.10 13.37 -2.48
N ASN A 174 -13.13 12.59 -3.57
CA ASN A 174 -12.61 11.22 -3.57
C ASN A 174 -11.09 11.26 -3.44
N ALA A 175 -10.41 12.06 -4.27
CA ALA A 175 -8.96 12.22 -4.21
C ALA A 175 -8.48 12.74 -2.84
N GLU A 176 -9.20 13.72 -2.26
CA GLU A 176 -8.92 14.24 -0.92
C GLU A 176 -9.09 13.18 0.17
N MET A 177 -10.20 12.43 0.14
CA MET A 177 -10.49 11.35 1.08
C MET A 177 -9.39 10.29 1.05
N LEU A 178 -9.00 9.85 -0.15
CA LEU A 178 -7.98 8.84 -0.34
C LEU A 178 -6.60 9.33 0.13
N ALA A 179 -6.16 10.52 -0.27
CA ALA A 179 -4.88 11.08 0.22
C ALA A 179 -4.88 11.29 1.75
N THR A 180 -6.02 11.64 2.32
CA THR A 180 -6.17 11.81 3.77
C THR A 180 -6.07 10.47 4.49
N ASN A 181 -6.75 9.43 4.01
CA ASN A 181 -6.63 8.06 4.51
C ASN A 181 -5.17 7.58 4.45
N GLN A 182 -4.51 7.82 3.33
CA GLN A 182 -3.13 7.42 3.13
C GLN A 182 -2.15 8.06 4.12
N LEU A 183 -2.34 9.36 4.39
CA LEU A 183 -1.60 10.04 5.45
C LEU A 183 -1.93 9.48 6.84
N GLY A 184 -3.18 9.04 7.05
CA GLY A 184 -3.64 8.39 8.27
C GLY A 184 -2.88 7.09 8.52
N MET A 185 -2.79 6.23 7.50
CA MET A 185 -2.01 4.98 7.56
C MET A 185 -0.55 5.25 7.91
N LEU A 186 0.13 6.20 7.24
CA LEU A 186 1.51 6.55 7.58
C LEU A 186 1.66 7.12 9.00
N ALA A 187 0.64 7.80 9.52
CA ALA A 187 0.66 8.29 10.90
C ALA A 187 0.48 7.14 11.90
N LEU A 188 -0.37 6.16 11.58
CA LEU A 188 -0.65 4.98 12.41
C LEU A 188 0.62 4.16 12.63
N VAL A 189 1.33 3.79 11.56
CA VAL A 189 2.60 3.02 11.59
C VAL A 189 3.70 3.74 12.35
N ARG A 190 3.67 5.08 12.28
CA ARG A 190 4.61 5.92 13.02
C ARG A 190 4.18 6.18 14.47
N LYS A 191 3.16 5.46 14.95
CA LYS A 191 2.63 5.54 16.31
C LYS A 191 2.19 6.96 16.68
N ARG A 192 1.74 7.73 15.69
CA ARG A 192 1.16 9.06 15.88
C ARG A 192 -0.36 8.92 15.93
N TRP A 193 -0.84 8.19 16.93
CA TRP A 193 -2.22 7.71 17.01
C TRP A 193 -3.25 8.85 16.96
N ASP A 194 -3.08 9.91 17.76
CA ASP A 194 -3.96 11.09 17.68
C ASP A 194 -4.01 11.69 16.25
N ARG A 195 -2.85 11.83 15.59
CA ARG A 195 -2.78 12.35 14.22
C ARG A 195 -3.47 11.41 13.23
N ALA A 196 -3.27 10.11 13.38
CA ALA A 196 -3.90 9.08 12.55
C ALA A 196 -5.42 9.15 12.69
N ALA A 197 -5.93 9.19 13.93
CA ALA A 197 -7.36 9.30 14.21
C ALA A 197 -8.00 10.52 13.53
N VAL A 198 -7.40 11.71 13.64
CA VAL A 198 -7.92 12.94 13.00
C VAL A 198 -7.97 12.81 11.47
N LEU A 199 -7.00 12.13 10.86
CA LEU A 199 -6.96 11.90 9.42
C LEU A 199 -8.08 10.93 9.01
N PHE A 200 -8.20 9.79 9.68
CA PHE A 200 -9.26 8.81 9.38
C PHE A 200 -10.66 9.37 9.62
N GLU A 201 -10.89 10.14 10.68
CA GLU A 201 -12.16 10.84 10.94
C GLU A 201 -12.47 11.91 9.89
N THR A 202 -11.44 12.46 9.23
CA THR A 202 -11.63 13.39 8.12
C THR A 202 -11.99 12.64 6.84
N ALA A 203 -11.31 11.53 6.54
CA ALA A 203 -11.63 10.66 5.42
C ALA A 203 -13.06 10.09 5.56
N ASP A 204 -13.45 9.64 6.76
CA ASP A 204 -14.80 9.15 7.06
C ASP A 204 -15.88 10.21 6.77
N ARG A 205 -15.69 11.45 7.24
CA ARG A 205 -16.62 12.55 6.96
C ARG A 205 -16.72 12.87 5.46
N GLN A 206 -15.61 12.80 4.73
CA GLN A 206 -15.61 12.99 3.27
C GLN A 206 -16.34 11.86 2.56
N ALA A 207 -16.07 10.60 2.93
CA ALA A 207 -16.74 9.42 2.42
C ALA A 207 -18.26 9.49 2.63
N GLN A 208 -18.70 9.91 3.82
CA GLN A 208 -20.11 10.15 4.11
C GLN A 208 -20.72 11.22 3.18
N SER A 209 -19.99 12.31 2.92
CA SER A 209 -20.48 13.43 2.11
C SER A 209 -20.70 13.09 0.63
N ILE A 210 -20.07 12.02 0.15
CA ILE A 210 -20.14 11.55 -1.24
C ILE A 210 -20.75 10.14 -1.36
N ASN A 211 -21.28 9.60 -0.27
CA ASN A 211 -21.89 8.27 -0.20
C ASN A 211 -20.94 7.14 -0.68
N ASN A 212 -19.67 7.21 -0.28
CA ASN A 212 -18.67 6.16 -0.49
C ASN A 212 -18.62 5.22 0.72
N GLN A 213 -17.94 4.07 0.59
CA GLN A 213 -17.70 3.12 1.68
C GLN A 213 -16.91 3.78 2.81
N ARG A 214 -17.28 3.43 4.05
CA ARG A 214 -16.78 4.10 5.26
C ARG A 214 -16.10 3.17 6.25
N LEU A 215 -16.30 1.86 6.13
CA LEU A 215 -15.90 0.87 7.13
C LEU A 215 -14.41 0.99 7.46
N THR A 216 -13.56 0.97 6.43
CA THR A 216 -12.10 1.11 6.57
C THR A 216 -11.70 2.33 7.41
N TYR A 217 -12.29 3.49 7.14
CA TYR A 217 -11.95 4.73 7.85
C TYR A 217 -12.42 4.71 9.30
N LEU A 218 -13.60 4.14 9.57
CA LEU A 218 -14.14 4.00 10.91
C LEU A 218 -13.30 3.05 11.76
N VAL A 219 -12.94 1.88 11.21
CA VAL A 219 -12.10 0.90 11.89
C VAL A 219 -10.73 1.51 12.20
N CYS A 220 -10.09 2.15 11.23
CA CYS A 220 -8.80 2.82 11.44
C CYS A 220 -8.88 3.97 12.47
N ALA A 221 -9.93 4.78 12.44
CA ALA A 221 -10.16 5.82 13.43
C ALA A 221 -10.37 5.23 14.83
N GLY A 222 -11.15 4.16 14.94
CA GLY A 222 -11.41 3.42 16.16
C GLY A 222 -10.13 2.85 16.77
N MET A 223 -9.34 2.12 15.98
CA MET A 223 -8.02 1.59 16.37
C MET A 223 -7.09 2.70 16.85
N ALA A 224 -6.97 3.79 16.09
CA ALA A 224 -6.11 4.91 16.44
C ALA A 224 -6.55 5.60 17.74
N ARG A 225 -7.86 5.72 17.99
CA ARG A 225 -8.38 6.27 19.25
C ARG A 225 -8.17 5.29 20.41
N PHE A 226 -8.37 4.00 20.20
CA PHE A 226 -8.12 2.96 21.21
C PHE A 226 -6.65 2.95 21.66
N LEU A 227 -5.73 2.93 20.69
CA LEU A 227 -4.28 2.98 20.94
C LEU A 227 -3.81 4.30 21.58
N ASN A 228 -4.63 5.35 21.50
CA ASN A 228 -4.38 6.63 22.16
C ASN A 228 -5.07 6.75 23.54
N ASP A 229 -5.53 5.63 24.12
CA ASP A 229 -6.27 5.56 25.38
C ASP A 229 -7.60 6.36 25.39
N GLU A 230 -8.22 6.57 24.22
CA GLU A 230 -9.48 7.29 24.06
C GLU A 230 -10.67 6.33 23.85
N GLU A 231 -10.83 5.36 24.75
CA GLU A 231 -11.81 4.27 24.66
C GLU A 231 -13.24 4.74 24.36
N ASN A 232 -13.71 5.82 25.01
CA ASN A 232 -15.06 6.35 24.78
C ASN A 232 -15.30 6.82 23.35
N THR A 233 -14.26 7.29 22.67
CA THR A 233 -14.34 7.70 21.25
C THR A 233 -14.19 6.47 20.36
N ALA A 234 -13.28 5.56 20.71
CA ALA A 234 -13.09 4.29 19.99
C ALA A 234 -14.40 3.48 19.93
N VAL A 235 -15.09 3.31 21.07
CA VAL A 235 -16.38 2.58 21.14
C VAL A 235 -17.46 3.19 20.24
N LYS A 236 -17.45 4.51 20.01
CA LYS A 236 -18.39 5.13 19.07
C LYS A 236 -18.10 4.75 17.62
N HIS A 237 -16.82 4.72 17.26
CA HIS A 237 -16.38 4.27 15.93
C HIS A 237 -16.68 2.77 15.74
N LEU A 238 -16.42 1.96 16.76
CA LEU A 238 -16.77 0.54 16.80
C LEU A 238 -18.27 0.31 16.55
N SER A 239 -19.13 1.01 17.29
CA SER A 239 -20.59 0.88 17.12
C SER A 239 -21.07 1.27 15.71
N ALA A 240 -20.42 2.26 15.10
CA ALA A 240 -20.70 2.64 13.72
C ALA A 240 -20.20 1.56 12.72
N ALA A 241 -19.04 0.96 12.97
CA ALA A 241 -18.50 -0.14 12.17
C ALA A 241 -19.41 -1.39 12.25
N GLN A 242 -19.80 -1.81 13.46
CA GLN A 242 -20.77 -2.90 13.69
C GLN A 242 -22.04 -2.73 12.87
N SER A 243 -22.57 -1.50 12.82
CA SER A 243 -23.77 -1.19 12.05
C SER A 243 -23.57 -1.38 10.55
N ILE A 244 -22.36 -1.14 10.01
CA ILE A 244 -22.05 -1.36 8.59
C ILE A 244 -21.88 -2.86 8.31
N VAL A 245 -21.13 -3.58 9.16
CA VAL A 245 -20.93 -5.04 9.04
C VAL A 245 -22.25 -5.79 9.06
N ALA A 246 -23.12 -5.48 10.03
CA ALA A 246 -24.45 -6.10 10.14
C ALA A 246 -25.37 -5.83 8.93
N ASN A 247 -25.12 -4.77 8.16
CA ASN A 247 -25.91 -4.45 6.96
C ASN A 247 -25.43 -5.22 5.72
N ASP A 248 -24.11 -5.41 5.56
CA ASP A 248 -23.50 -6.10 4.41
C ASP A 248 -22.16 -6.75 4.81
N SER A 249 -22.26 -7.91 5.47
CA SER A 249 -21.10 -8.66 5.98
C SER A 249 -20.14 -9.08 4.85
N LEU A 250 -20.66 -9.35 3.64
CA LEU A 250 -19.82 -9.75 2.50
C LEU A 250 -18.97 -8.58 1.99
N GLN A 251 -19.56 -7.39 1.87
CA GLN A 251 -18.79 -6.21 1.50
C GLN A 251 -17.83 -5.81 2.62
N ALA A 252 -18.24 -5.94 3.89
CA ALA A 252 -17.37 -5.70 5.04
C ALA A 252 -16.13 -6.60 5.03
N ALA A 253 -16.30 -7.91 4.78
CA ALA A 253 -15.19 -8.86 4.64
C ALA A 253 -14.16 -8.39 3.60
N LYS A 254 -14.63 -7.89 2.46
CA LYS A 254 -13.76 -7.39 1.38
C LYS A 254 -13.05 -6.09 1.76
N ASP A 255 -13.75 -5.15 2.38
CA ASP A 255 -13.19 -3.88 2.82
C ASP A 255 -12.12 -4.08 3.92
N LEU A 256 -12.38 -4.99 4.85
CA LEU A 256 -11.45 -5.37 5.93
C LEU A 256 -10.26 -6.16 5.39
N PHE A 257 -10.49 -7.10 4.46
CA PHE A 257 -9.40 -7.81 3.79
C PHE A 257 -8.45 -6.82 3.08
N GLY A 258 -9.01 -5.86 2.34
CA GLY A 258 -8.23 -4.79 1.70
C GLY A 258 -7.44 -3.94 2.71
N LEU A 259 -8.02 -3.66 3.88
CA LEU A 259 -7.34 -2.95 4.96
C LEU A 259 -6.19 -3.77 5.57
N GLY A 260 -6.43 -5.04 5.90
CA GLY A 260 -5.42 -5.94 6.47
C GLY A 260 -4.22 -6.11 5.53
N LYS A 261 -4.47 -6.30 4.23
CA LYS A 261 -3.42 -6.27 3.19
C LYS A 261 -2.59 -4.99 3.22
N SER A 262 -3.25 -3.85 3.39
CA SER A 262 -2.60 -2.54 3.40
C SER A 262 -1.69 -2.36 4.63
N MET A 263 -2.10 -2.87 5.79
CA MET A 263 -1.29 -2.89 7.00
C MET A 263 -0.06 -3.80 6.86
N LEU A 264 -0.24 -4.98 6.28
CA LEU A 264 0.86 -5.91 6.04
C LEU A 264 1.92 -5.35 5.09
N ALA A 265 1.48 -4.69 4.01
CA ALA A 265 2.35 -3.98 3.06
C ALA A 265 3.12 -2.81 3.69
N MET A 266 2.72 -2.38 4.89
CA MET A 266 3.37 -1.31 5.66
C MET A 266 4.18 -1.84 6.85
N ASP A 267 4.45 -3.15 6.87
CA ASP A 267 5.17 -3.85 7.94
C ASP A 267 4.51 -3.70 9.32
N GLU A 268 3.17 -3.67 9.34
CA GLU A 268 2.36 -3.75 10.56
C GLU A 268 1.62 -5.09 10.60
N ALA A 269 2.38 -6.18 10.74
CA ALA A 269 1.84 -7.53 10.76
C ALA A 269 0.88 -7.73 11.93
N GLY A 270 1.21 -7.16 13.10
CA GLY A 270 0.34 -7.20 14.27
C GLY A 270 -1.03 -6.60 14.01
N LEU A 271 -1.10 -5.39 13.42
CA LEU A 271 -2.39 -4.77 13.08
C LEU A 271 -3.12 -5.51 11.97
N ALA A 272 -2.37 -6.03 10.99
CA ALA A 272 -2.94 -6.78 9.88
C ALA A 272 -3.68 -8.04 10.37
N ILE A 273 -3.08 -8.82 11.27
CA ILE A 273 -3.72 -10.03 11.83
C ILE A 273 -5.08 -9.69 12.43
N GLU A 274 -5.14 -8.70 13.33
CA GLU A 274 -6.39 -8.38 14.02
C GLU A 274 -7.51 -7.92 13.06
N VAL A 275 -7.18 -7.26 11.96
CA VAL A 275 -8.17 -6.85 10.95
C VAL A 275 -8.52 -8.00 10.00
N LEU A 276 -7.57 -8.87 9.68
CA LEU A 276 -7.77 -10.03 8.80
C LEU A 276 -8.59 -11.12 9.50
N ASP A 277 -8.43 -11.30 10.81
CA ASP A 277 -9.25 -12.21 11.62
C ASP A 277 -10.72 -11.78 11.56
N GLU A 278 -11.00 -10.49 11.77
CA GLU A 278 -12.35 -9.93 11.64
C GLU A 278 -12.93 -10.08 10.22
N ALA A 279 -12.08 -9.94 9.19
CA ALA A 279 -12.48 -10.19 7.80
C ALA A 279 -12.81 -11.68 7.56
N MET A 280 -12.06 -12.59 8.20
CA MET A 280 -12.26 -14.04 8.13
C MET A 280 -13.58 -14.44 8.77
N GLU A 281 -13.93 -13.88 9.92
CA GLU A 281 -15.23 -14.10 10.55
C GLU A 281 -16.39 -13.74 9.60
N CYS A 282 -16.32 -12.56 8.98
CA CYS A 282 -17.33 -12.11 8.01
C CYS A 282 -17.38 -13.03 6.76
N ALA A 283 -16.22 -13.49 6.27
CA ALA A 283 -16.14 -14.37 5.11
C ALA A 283 -16.74 -15.77 5.37
N ILE A 284 -16.47 -16.34 6.55
CA ILE A 284 -17.04 -17.63 6.97
C ILE A 284 -18.55 -17.50 7.19
N GLU A 285 -19.01 -16.45 7.87
CA GLU A 285 -20.44 -16.20 8.09
C GLU A 285 -21.22 -16.10 6.75
N THR A 286 -20.60 -15.45 5.76
CA THR A 286 -21.17 -15.29 4.41
C THR A 286 -20.91 -16.47 3.47
N LYS A 287 -20.14 -17.47 3.93
CA LYS A 287 -19.78 -18.69 3.19
C LYS A 287 -19.06 -18.41 1.87
N ASP A 288 -18.21 -17.38 1.84
CA ASP A 288 -17.35 -17.07 0.70
C ASP A 288 -16.04 -17.87 0.78
N GLU A 289 -16.08 -19.13 0.33
CA GLU A 289 -14.93 -20.07 0.37
C GLU A 289 -13.68 -19.48 -0.31
N GLN A 290 -13.86 -18.74 -1.40
CA GLN A 290 -12.74 -18.14 -2.15
C GLN A 290 -12.07 -17.04 -1.34
N LEU A 291 -12.84 -16.20 -0.65
CA LEU A 291 -12.30 -15.15 0.21
C LEU A 291 -11.65 -15.76 1.47
N THR A 292 -12.24 -16.79 2.06
CA THR A 292 -11.69 -17.53 3.21
C THR A 292 -10.31 -18.14 2.89
N GLU A 293 -10.15 -18.75 1.70
CA GLU A 293 -8.85 -19.28 1.27
C GLU A 293 -7.80 -18.17 1.12
N GLN A 294 -8.15 -17.05 0.49
CA GLN A 294 -7.24 -15.90 0.35
C GLN A 294 -6.86 -15.30 1.72
N LEU A 295 -7.83 -15.15 2.63
CA LEU A 295 -7.58 -14.64 3.97
C LEU A 295 -6.64 -15.57 4.75
N ALA A 296 -6.79 -16.88 4.63
CA ALA A 296 -5.90 -17.84 5.28
C ALA A 296 -4.44 -17.68 4.80
N GLU A 297 -4.22 -17.48 3.51
CA GLU A 297 -2.88 -17.24 2.95
C GLU A 297 -2.24 -15.96 3.50
N TYR A 298 -3.02 -14.88 3.58
CA TYR A 298 -2.54 -13.61 4.13
C TYR A 298 -2.32 -13.67 5.64
N LEU A 299 -3.13 -14.41 6.38
CA LEU A 299 -2.92 -14.62 7.82
C LEU A 299 -1.67 -15.46 8.09
N VAL A 300 -1.37 -16.48 7.28
CA VAL A 300 -0.08 -17.20 7.39
C VAL A 300 1.09 -16.26 7.17
N LEU A 301 1.02 -15.41 6.14
CA LEU A 301 2.05 -14.40 5.85
C LEU A 301 2.20 -13.39 7.00
N ALA A 302 1.09 -12.88 7.54
CA ALA A 302 1.10 -11.93 8.63
C ALA A 302 1.66 -12.56 9.92
N ASN A 303 1.29 -13.80 10.25
CA ASN A 303 1.85 -14.52 11.39
C ASN A 303 3.36 -14.75 11.25
N ASN A 304 3.84 -15.08 10.05
CA ASN A 304 5.27 -15.21 9.77
C ASN A 304 6.04 -13.88 9.83
N ALA A 305 5.37 -12.77 9.51
CA ALA A 305 5.94 -11.43 9.61
C ALA A 305 5.88 -10.86 11.04
N LEU A 306 5.01 -11.39 11.91
CA LEU A 306 4.80 -10.91 13.27
C LEU A 306 6.09 -10.97 14.09
N THR A 307 6.41 -9.85 14.75
CA THR A 307 7.53 -9.79 15.68
C THR A 307 7.10 -9.75 17.14
N GLU A 308 8.00 -10.18 18.02
CA GLU A 308 7.81 -10.14 19.47
C GLU A 308 7.41 -8.72 19.96
N SER A 309 7.95 -7.66 19.34
CA SER A 309 7.59 -6.29 19.69
C SER A 309 6.16 -5.93 19.33
N GLU A 310 5.65 -6.40 18.19
CA GLU A 310 4.28 -6.12 17.75
C GLU A 310 3.26 -6.85 18.62
N THR A 311 3.56 -8.09 19.02
CA THR A 311 2.71 -8.86 19.95
C THR A 311 2.45 -8.12 21.27
N GLN A 312 3.45 -7.38 21.78
CA GLN A 312 3.31 -6.62 23.02
C GLN A 312 2.70 -5.23 22.81
N GLN A 313 2.83 -4.66 21.61
CA GLN A 313 2.46 -3.27 21.32
C GLN A 313 0.95 -3.06 21.25
N TYR A 314 0.20 -4.07 20.82
CA TYR A 314 -1.24 -3.96 20.54
C TYR A 314 -2.11 -4.68 21.58
N LEU A 315 -1.62 -4.77 22.82
CA LEU A 315 -2.35 -5.38 23.93
C LEU A 315 -3.77 -4.82 24.05
N GLY A 316 -4.76 -5.71 24.02
CA GLY A 316 -6.17 -5.37 24.13
C GLY A 316 -6.83 -4.89 22.83
N LEU A 317 -6.06 -4.62 21.77
CA LEU A 317 -6.61 -4.22 20.47
C LEU A 317 -7.42 -5.35 19.83
N ARG A 318 -6.94 -6.61 19.94
CA ARG A 318 -7.65 -7.82 19.52
C ARG A 318 -9.08 -7.81 20.03
N LYS A 319 -9.22 -7.81 21.36
CA LYS A 319 -10.52 -7.78 22.03
C LYS A 319 -11.41 -6.61 21.59
N TYR A 320 -10.81 -5.46 21.28
CA TYR A 320 -11.57 -4.31 20.78
C TYR A 320 -12.07 -4.52 19.34
N LEU A 321 -11.28 -5.18 18.49
CA LEU A 321 -11.65 -5.48 17.10
C LEU A 321 -12.57 -6.70 16.99
N ASP A 322 -12.41 -7.72 17.84
CA ASP A 322 -13.31 -8.89 17.94
C ASP A 322 -14.78 -8.47 18.21
N ASP A 323 -14.99 -7.27 18.76
CA ASP A 323 -16.32 -6.71 18.97
C ASP A 323 -16.91 -6.08 17.69
N ILE A 324 -16.23 -6.06 16.53
CA ILE A 324 -16.74 -5.48 15.27
C ILE A 324 -17.86 -6.35 14.68
N ASN A 325 -17.71 -7.67 14.68
CA ASN A 325 -18.76 -8.62 14.31
C ASN A 325 -19.23 -9.43 15.53
N SER A 326 -20.30 -10.19 15.35
CA SER A 326 -20.79 -11.12 16.36
C SER A 326 -21.32 -12.36 15.65
N ILE A 327 -20.47 -13.37 15.52
CA ILE A 327 -20.79 -14.61 14.82
C ILE A 327 -21.64 -15.57 15.69
N GLU A 328 -22.45 -16.41 15.03
CA GLU A 328 -23.20 -17.48 15.70
C GLU A 328 -22.25 -18.60 16.21
N SER A 329 -22.70 -19.40 17.18
CA SER A 329 -21.86 -20.41 17.84
C SER A 329 -21.21 -21.41 16.89
N ASP A 330 -21.95 -21.85 15.88
CA ASP A 330 -21.48 -22.87 14.93
C ASP A 330 -20.41 -22.26 13.98
N THR A 331 -20.56 -20.98 13.62
CA THR A 331 -19.58 -20.22 12.83
C THR A 331 -18.31 -19.94 13.63
N SER A 332 -18.43 -19.74 14.95
CA SER A 332 -17.29 -19.57 15.85
C SER A 332 -16.41 -20.81 15.92
N GLU A 333 -16.99 -22.02 15.92
CA GLU A 333 -16.20 -23.25 15.89
C GLU A 333 -15.41 -23.40 14.57
N GLU A 334 -16.04 -23.10 13.42
CA GLU A 334 -15.40 -23.14 12.10
C GLU A 334 -14.25 -22.12 12.00
N PHE A 335 -14.45 -20.91 12.52
CA PHE A 335 -13.42 -19.88 12.59
C PHE A 335 -12.22 -20.34 13.42
N GLU A 336 -12.44 -20.83 14.64
CA GLU A 336 -11.37 -21.27 15.55
C GLU A 336 -10.57 -22.46 14.97
N GLU A 337 -11.24 -23.40 14.28
CA GLU A 337 -10.56 -24.47 13.54
C GLU A 337 -9.65 -23.90 12.45
N LYS A 338 -10.15 -22.94 11.66
CA LYS A 338 -9.40 -22.30 10.60
C LYS A 338 -8.17 -21.54 11.11
N ILE A 339 -8.32 -20.76 12.18
CA ILE A 339 -7.22 -20.03 12.82
C ILE A 339 -6.16 -21.01 13.34
N THR A 340 -6.58 -22.11 13.98
CA THR A 340 -5.66 -23.15 14.45
C THR A 340 -4.84 -23.77 13.30
N GLU A 341 -5.46 -24.04 12.15
CA GLU A 341 -4.74 -24.53 10.96
C GLU A 341 -3.68 -23.53 10.47
N ILE A 342 -4.04 -22.25 10.44
CA ILE A 342 -3.16 -21.15 10.00
C ILE A 342 -1.95 -21.02 10.92
N GLU A 343 -2.17 -21.02 12.24
CA GLU A 343 -1.10 -20.92 13.24
C GLU A 343 -0.13 -22.11 13.13
N GLN A 344 -0.65 -23.33 12.96
CA GLN A 344 0.18 -24.52 12.76
C GLN A 344 1.02 -24.45 11.48
N GLN A 345 0.45 -23.90 10.41
CA GLN A 345 1.17 -23.70 9.15
C GLN A 345 2.29 -22.65 9.30
N ALA A 346 2.02 -21.53 9.95
CA ALA A 346 3.03 -20.51 10.24
C ALA A 346 4.15 -21.06 11.14
N GLU A 347 3.81 -21.78 12.21
CA GLU A 347 4.79 -22.43 13.08
C GLU A 347 5.68 -23.40 12.29
N ALA A 348 5.11 -24.19 11.38
CA ALA A 348 5.88 -25.09 10.52
C ALA A 348 6.89 -24.35 9.63
N MET A 349 6.55 -23.16 9.12
CA MET A 349 7.42 -22.31 8.30
C MET A 349 8.54 -21.62 9.08
N SER A 350 8.39 -21.46 10.41
CA SER A 350 9.41 -20.85 11.28
C SER A 350 10.52 -21.83 11.72
N LYS A 351 10.35 -23.14 11.47
CA LYS A 351 11.28 -24.16 11.94
C LYS A 351 12.62 -24.08 11.20
N PRO A 352 13.77 -24.28 11.89
CA PRO A 352 15.08 -24.28 11.25
C PRO A 352 15.17 -25.23 10.06
N LEU A 353 15.83 -24.80 8.98
CA LEU A 353 16.13 -25.69 7.87
C LEU A 353 17.08 -26.83 8.31
N GLU A 354 16.73 -28.07 7.96
CA GLU A 354 17.50 -29.26 8.33
C GLU A 354 18.89 -29.33 7.64
N SER A 355 19.03 -28.71 6.47
CA SER A 355 20.26 -28.77 5.66
C SER A 355 20.92 -27.39 5.55
N VAL A 356 22.09 -27.28 6.14
CA VAL A 356 22.95 -26.09 6.15
C VAL A 356 24.00 -26.21 5.04
N VAL A 357 24.25 -25.14 4.27
CA VAL A 357 25.22 -25.11 3.18
C VAL A 357 26.30 -24.07 3.50
N GLU A 358 27.33 -24.50 4.24
CA GLU A 358 28.41 -23.59 4.70
C GLU A 358 29.45 -23.24 3.61
N GLN A 359 29.45 -23.99 2.51
CA GLN A 359 30.31 -23.75 1.34
C GLN A 359 29.61 -22.85 0.33
N TRP A 360 30.39 -22.08 -0.44
CA TRP A 360 29.83 -21.28 -1.53
C TRP A 360 29.34 -22.19 -2.65
N THR A 361 28.03 -22.29 -2.81
CA THR A 361 27.37 -23.19 -3.75
C THR A 361 26.52 -22.39 -4.73
N PRO A 362 26.45 -22.76 -6.02
CA PRO A 362 25.57 -22.08 -6.98
C PRO A 362 24.12 -21.97 -6.46
N VAL A 363 23.50 -20.80 -6.64
CA VAL A 363 22.13 -20.53 -6.16
C VAL A 363 21.12 -21.57 -6.66
N SER A 364 21.28 -22.04 -7.90
CA SER A 364 20.42 -23.05 -8.53
C SER A 364 20.47 -24.44 -7.88
N GLU A 365 21.47 -24.72 -7.05
CA GLU A 365 21.61 -25.99 -6.32
C GLU A 365 21.07 -25.91 -4.89
N VAL A 366 20.82 -24.69 -4.39
CA VAL A 366 20.48 -24.44 -2.98
C VAL A 366 19.08 -23.86 -2.83
N LEU A 367 18.73 -22.89 -3.66
CA LEU A 367 17.42 -22.25 -3.66
C LEU A 367 16.58 -22.81 -4.82
N PRO A 368 15.28 -23.02 -4.61
CA PRO A 368 14.40 -23.49 -5.65
C PRO A 368 14.36 -22.51 -6.84
N PRO A 369 14.36 -23.01 -8.08
CA PRO A 369 14.59 -22.21 -9.28
C PRO A 369 13.40 -21.32 -9.72
N THR A 370 12.24 -21.41 -9.06
CA THR A 370 10.97 -20.89 -9.62
C THR A 370 10.10 -20.07 -8.69
N ASP A 371 10.46 -19.93 -7.41
CA ASP A 371 9.59 -19.28 -6.43
C ASP A 371 10.23 -17.98 -5.94
N LYS A 372 9.52 -16.87 -6.16
CA LYS A 372 9.92 -15.54 -5.70
C LYS A 372 9.81 -15.52 -4.17
N PHE A 373 10.82 -15.01 -3.48
CA PHE A 373 10.66 -14.70 -2.06
C PHE A 373 9.91 -13.38 -1.92
N THR A 374 9.00 -13.30 -0.96
CA THR A 374 8.31 -12.06 -0.60
C THR A 374 9.05 -11.42 0.57
N VAL A 375 9.50 -10.17 0.43
CA VAL A 375 10.06 -9.37 1.52
C VAL A 375 8.99 -9.20 2.59
N LEU A 376 9.31 -9.58 3.83
CA LEU A 376 8.50 -9.26 5.01
C LEU A 376 8.95 -7.92 5.58
N ARG A 377 10.27 -7.74 5.76
CA ARG A 377 10.84 -6.51 6.30
C ARG A 377 12.33 -6.37 6.06
N ARG A 378 12.82 -5.18 6.38
CA ARG A 378 14.23 -4.81 6.36
C ARG A 378 14.67 -4.34 7.75
N GLU A 379 15.78 -4.90 8.23
CA GLU A 379 16.46 -4.44 9.43
C GLU A 379 17.84 -3.89 9.06
N VAL A 380 18.23 -2.78 9.70
CA VAL A 380 19.55 -2.17 9.54
C VAL A 380 20.17 -2.04 10.93
N ASP A 381 21.36 -2.58 11.12
CA ASP A 381 22.08 -2.47 12.38
C ASP A 381 22.78 -1.09 12.54
N ASP A 382 23.34 -0.84 13.74
CA ASP A 382 24.05 0.42 14.05
C ASP A 382 25.28 0.66 13.15
N ASP A 383 25.81 -0.40 12.53
CA ASP A 383 26.94 -0.36 11.60
C ASP A 383 26.48 -0.16 10.14
N GLY A 384 25.17 -0.01 9.90
CA GLY A 384 24.59 0.17 8.57
C GLY A 384 24.44 -1.12 7.76
N ARG A 385 24.64 -2.29 8.35
CA ARG A 385 24.51 -3.59 7.67
C ARG A 385 23.05 -3.96 7.56
N THR A 386 22.67 -4.49 6.40
CA THR A 386 21.27 -4.77 6.09
C THR A 386 20.95 -6.26 6.20
N LEU A 387 19.84 -6.59 6.85
CA LEU A 387 19.20 -7.90 6.83
C LEU A 387 17.83 -7.74 6.18
N ILE A 388 17.59 -8.46 5.08
CA ILE A 388 16.27 -8.53 4.46
C ILE A 388 15.62 -9.84 4.89
N ILE A 389 14.48 -9.77 5.53
CA ILE A 389 13.70 -10.96 5.92
C ILE A 389 12.68 -11.21 4.83
N GLY A 390 12.68 -12.41 4.26
CA GLY A 390 11.78 -12.82 3.20
C GLY A 390 11.13 -14.16 3.47
N GLN A 391 9.93 -14.37 2.95
CA GLN A 391 9.19 -15.62 3.02
C GLN A 391 9.23 -16.35 1.68
N HIS A 392 9.31 -17.66 1.77
CA HIS A 392 9.16 -18.58 0.67
C HIS A 392 8.18 -19.70 1.05
N SER A 393 7.36 -20.13 0.08
CA SER A 393 6.38 -21.22 0.19
C SER A 393 6.96 -22.50 0.80
N GLU A 394 8.10 -22.96 0.28
CA GLU A 394 8.80 -24.17 0.70
C GLU A 394 9.84 -23.98 1.82
N LEU A 395 10.62 -22.88 1.81
CA LEU A 395 11.73 -22.67 2.73
C LEU A 395 11.33 -21.95 4.03
N GLY A 396 10.09 -21.44 4.09
CA GLY A 396 9.61 -20.63 5.20
C GLY A 396 10.25 -19.24 5.22
N VAL A 397 10.45 -18.69 6.42
CA VAL A 397 10.98 -17.33 6.60
C VAL A 397 12.50 -17.37 6.67
N VAL A 398 13.20 -16.71 5.75
CA VAL A 398 14.67 -16.67 5.69
C VAL A 398 15.18 -15.24 5.78
N GLY A 399 16.41 -15.07 6.30
CA GLY A 399 17.09 -13.78 6.33
C GLY A 399 18.22 -13.70 5.32
N PHE A 400 18.20 -12.73 4.41
CA PHE A 400 19.28 -12.41 3.49
C PHE A 400 20.23 -11.39 4.12
N TRP A 401 21.45 -11.82 4.42
CA TRP A 401 22.49 -10.98 4.99
C TRP A 401 23.25 -10.20 3.91
N LEU A 402 23.07 -8.88 3.91
CA LEU A 402 23.59 -7.95 2.91
C LEU A 402 24.40 -6.83 3.60
N PRO A 403 25.64 -7.12 4.04
CA PRO A 403 26.43 -6.19 4.84
C PRO A 403 27.05 -5.04 4.01
N GLU A 404 27.16 -5.23 2.69
CA GLU A 404 27.80 -4.27 1.77
C GLU A 404 26.80 -3.81 0.71
N GLY A 405 26.38 -2.54 0.78
CA GLY A 405 25.47 -1.91 -0.18
C GLY A 405 24.31 -1.17 0.50
N GLU A 406 23.68 -0.26 -0.25
CA GLU A 406 22.43 0.38 0.16
C GLU A 406 21.25 -0.37 -0.46
N PHE A 407 20.76 -1.40 0.23
CA PHE A 407 19.59 -2.16 -0.22
C PHE A 407 18.34 -1.58 0.43
N ASN A 408 17.50 -0.93 -0.37
CA ASN A 408 16.18 -0.48 0.06
C ASN A 408 15.15 -1.51 -0.38
N ALA A 409 14.50 -2.13 0.59
CA ALA A 409 13.36 -3.00 0.33
C ALA A 409 12.29 -2.79 1.40
N SER A 410 11.04 -3.00 1.04
CA SER A 410 9.88 -2.92 1.93
C SER A 410 9.01 -4.17 1.84
N SER A 411 8.17 -4.37 2.84
CA SER A 411 7.20 -5.46 2.89
C SER A 411 6.41 -5.58 1.57
N GLY A 412 6.19 -6.81 1.11
CA GLY A 412 5.45 -7.15 -0.10
C GLY A 412 6.26 -7.09 -1.40
N GLN A 413 7.52 -6.66 -1.38
CA GLN A 413 8.38 -6.73 -2.58
C GLN A 413 8.88 -8.13 -2.86
N ASN A 414 9.26 -8.38 -4.12
CA ASN A 414 9.84 -9.62 -4.59
C ASN A 414 11.35 -9.58 -4.51
N ILE A 415 11.95 -10.64 -3.97
CA ILE A 415 13.39 -10.86 -4.04
C ILE A 415 13.65 -11.80 -5.21
N THR A 416 14.45 -11.31 -6.16
CA THR A 416 15.02 -12.14 -7.23
C THR A 416 16.52 -12.19 -7.06
N ILE A 417 17.10 -13.38 -7.24
CA ILE A 417 18.54 -13.61 -7.16
C ILE A 417 19.00 -14.18 -8.50
N GLU A 418 19.82 -13.42 -9.21
CA GLU A 418 20.47 -13.87 -10.44
C GLU A 418 21.56 -14.92 -10.16
N GLU A 419 22.14 -15.51 -11.21
CA GLU A 419 23.20 -16.51 -11.08
C GLU A 419 24.39 -16.01 -10.24
N THR A 420 24.47 -16.51 -9.00
CA THR A 420 25.53 -16.25 -8.03
C THR A 420 25.77 -17.47 -7.14
N GLN A 421 26.69 -17.37 -6.18
CA GLN A 421 26.89 -18.38 -5.15
C GLN A 421 26.31 -17.91 -3.81
N VAL A 422 25.73 -18.83 -3.06
CA VAL A 422 25.13 -18.59 -1.75
C VAL A 422 25.76 -19.46 -0.68
N LYS A 423 25.64 -19.01 0.57
CA LYS A 423 25.82 -19.82 1.79
C LYS A 423 24.56 -19.77 2.60
N VAL A 424 24.15 -20.89 3.16
CA VAL A 424 23.00 -21.00 4.06
C VAL A 424 23.51 -21.48 5.40
N VAL A 425 23.27 -20.71 6.45
CA VAL A 425 23.69 -21.00 7.82
C VAL A 425 22.49 -20.99 8.76
N SER A 426 22.59 -21.71 9.88
CA SER A 426 21.60 -21.62 10.93
C SER A 426 21.58 -20.20 11.51
N PRO A 427 20.40 -19.63 11.79
CA PRO A 427 20.29 -18.30 12.34
C PRO A 427 20.74 -18.30 13.81
N PRO A 428 21.34 -17.19 14.30
CA PRO A 428 21.51 -16.97 15.73
C PRO A 428 20.15 -17.00 16.44
N ALA A 429 20.10 -17.59 17.65
CA ALA A 429 18.87 -17.72 18.43
C ALA A 429 18.12 -16.39 18.62
N SER A 430 18.86 -15.29 18.79
CA SER A 430 18.27 -13.95 18.92
C SER A 430 17.50 -13.49 17.68
N LEU A 431 18.01 -13.76 16.48
CA LEU A 431 17.33 -13.40 15.24
C LEU A 431 16.15 -14.35 14.98
N GLN A 432 16.32 -15.63 15.30
CA GLN A 432 15.24 -16.60 15.21
C GLN A 432 14.06 -16.23 16.11
N THR A 433 14.30 -15.87 17.38
CA THR A 433 13.22 -15.44 18.28
C THR A 433 12.59 -14.12 17.85
N LYS A 434 13.40 -13.16 17.41
CA LYS A 434 12.90 -11.82 17.06
C LYS A 434 12.09 -11.79 15.76
N HIS A 435 12.45 -12.62 14.78
CA HIS A 435 11.97 -12.52 13.40
C HIS A 435 11.50 -13.85 12.80
N SER A 436 11.41 -14.91 13.59
CA SER A 436 10.94 -16.23 13.15
C SER A 436 11.71 -16.82 11.97
N ILE A 437 12.99 -16.43 11.78
CA ILE A 437 13.79 -16.90 10.66
C ILE A 437 14.24 -18.36 10.82
N SER A 438 14.07 -19.15 9.76
CA SER A 438 14.49 -20.55 9.63
C SER A 438 15.97 -20.70 9.21
N ALA A 439 16.51 -19.71 8.48
CA ALA A 439 17.88 -19.72 7.98
C ALA A 439 18.41 -18.31 7.69
N LEU A 440 19.74 -18.18 7.65
CA LEU A 440 20.43 -17.01 7.12
C LEU A 440 21.13 -17.36 5.80
N ILE A 441 20.92 -16.53 4.79
CA ILE A 441 21.45 -16.68 3.44
C ILE A 441 22.40 -15.52 3.17
N ALA A 442 23.66 -15.83 2.83
CA ALA A 442 24.63 -14.85 2.36
C ALA A 442 24.87 -15.04 0.86
N LEU A 443 24.97 -13.93 0.12
CA LEU A 443 25.29 -13.94 -1.30
C LEU A 443 26.76 -13.57 -1.50
N LYS A 444 27.41 -14.23 -2.46
CA LYS A 444 28.81 -13.92 -2.80
C LYS A 444 28.94 -12.62 -3.57
N ASP A 445 27.99 -12.36 -4.46
CA ASP A 445 27.84 -11.10 -5.18
C ASP A 445 26.49 -10.50 -4.80
N THR A 446 26.51 -9.46 -3.97
CA THR A 446 25.29 -8.79 -3.50
C THR A 446 24.66 -7.91 -4.58
N GLY A 447 25.35 -7.60 -5.69
CA GLY A 447 24.76 -6.91 -6.85
C GLY A 447 23.83 -7.79 -7.68
N LYS A 448 23.72 -9.09 -7.35
CA LYS A 448 22.88 -10.08 -8.03
C LYS A 448 21.52 -10.27 -7.37
N ILE A 449 21.22 -9.50 -6.32
CA ILE A 449 19.89 -9.45 -5.70
C ILE A 449 19.16 -8.20 -6.19
N SER A 450 17.88 -8.35 -6.52
CA SER A 450 17.03 -7.24 -6.91
C SER A 450 15.69 -7.32 -6.20
N PHE A 451 15.14 -6.15 -5.87
CA PHE A 451 13.82 -6.00 -5.27
C PHE A 451 12.89 -5.40 -6.31
N SER A 452 11.91 -6.18 -6.74
CA SER A 452 10.87 -5.69 -7.65
C SER A 452 9.53 -5.66 -6.94
N ALA A 453 8.61 -4.89 -7.48
CA ALA A 453 7.23 -4.95 -7.04
C ALA A 453 6.34 -5.11 -8.26
N ASP A 454 5.38 -6.00 -8.12
CA ASP A 454 4.39 -6.20 -9.15
C ASP A 454 3.37 -5.07 -9.06
N ILE A 455 3.15 -4.41 -10.20
CA ILE A 455 2.21 -3.31 -10.32
C ILE A 455 1.06 -3.81 -11.16
N GLU A 456 0.10 -4.41 -10.50
CA GLU A 456 -1.22 -4.49 -11.09
C GLU A 456 -1.90 -3.11 -10.81
N LEU A 457 -2.32 -2.38 -11.84
CA LEU A 457 -3.10 -1.14 -11.72
C LEU A 457 -4.54 -1.38 -12.18
#